data_AF-B4K4B0-F1
#
_entry.id   AF-B4K4B0-F1
#
_cell.length_a   1.000
_cell.length_b   1.000
_cell.length_c   1.000
_cell.angle_alpha   90.00
_cell.angle_beta   90.00
_cell.angle_gamma   90.00
#
_symmetry.space_group_name_H-M   'P 1'
#
loop_
_entity.id
_entity.type
_entity.pdbx_description
1 polymer ?
#
loop_
_entity_poly.entity_id
_entity_poly.type
_entity_poly.pdbx_seq_one_letter_code
_entity_poly.pdbx_strand_id
1 'polypeptide(L)'
;MDSSVKPERKNPRERANCLSQLIFAWAVPLLFRGSRQGLTTDDLTACLKDDHSEQLGDRLEEEWYKELEHAHRKSHKPRLRNALFRCFKGPTIINGIICFVYIVIKTLIPVILAQLLLQFQQGQSPVAGVDQIDAQHFASALNRTARGVKLTSSPNFEVNSPNALDGNDPLKEHIKGTFPEEAANITELNALEEGLRYVWNDVSSLAAVLVGSTLFACFLIHHVDLRQRLMGARMRIACCSLIYRKTLRVHEDSGSDSSWLSD
;
A
#
# COMPACT_ATOMS: atom_id res chain seq x y z
N MET A 1 -28.58 -33.94 8.93
CA MET A 1 -27.83 -32.73 9.29
C MET A 1 -27.66 -32.74 10.80
N ASP A 2 -26.44 -32.68 11.30
CA ASP A 2 -26.17 -32.69 12.74
C ASP A 2 -26.94 -31.56 13.44
N SER A 3 -27.83 -31.97 14.35
CA SER A 3 -28.53 -31.12 15.33
C SER A 3 -27.58 -30.63 16.42
N SER A 4 -26.36 -30.24 16.04
CA SER A 4 -25.45 -29.57 16.97
C SER A 4 -26.04 -28.19 17.23
N VAL A 5 -26.33 -27.92 18.51
CA VAL A 5 -26.88 -26.65 18.98
C VAL A 5 -26.03 -25.51 18.40
N LYS A 6 -26.65 -24.62 17.62
CA LYS A 6 -25.93 -23.48 17.06
C LYS A 6 -25.38 -22.65 18.23
N PRO A 7 -24.07 -22.38 18.27
CA PRO A 7 -23.49 -21.64 19.39
C PRO A 7 -24.10 -20.25 19.47
N GLU A 8 -24.65 -19.89 20.62
CA GLU A 8 -25.43 -18.65 20.84
C GLU A 8 -24.53 -17.43 21.18
N ARG A 9 -23.24 -17.67 21.46
CA ARG A 9 -22.29 -16.63 21.84
C ARG A 9 -21.94 -15.73 20.65
N LYS A 10 -22.30 -14.44 20.74
CA LYS A 10 -21.96 -13.40 19.75
C LYS A 10 -20.46 -13.23 19.60
N ASN A 11 -20.02 -13.01 18.37
CA ASN A 11 -18.61 -12.89 18.05
C ASN A 11 -18.04 -11.58 18.64
N PRO A 12 -17.02 -11.63 19.53
CA PRO A 12 -16.41 -10.43 20.09
C PRO A 12 -15.75 -9.52 19.03
N ARG A 13 -15.56 -10.02 17.80
CA ARG A 13 -15.17 -9.22 16.63
C ARG A 13 -16.19 -8.15 16.25
N GLU A 14 -17.49 -8.33 16.54
CA GLU A 14 -18.52 -7.34 16.21
C GLU A 14 -18.38 -6.02 16.99
N ARG A 15 -17.70 -6.04 18.16
CA ARG A 15 -17.53 -4.88 19.04
C ARG A 15 -16.08 -4.40 19.17
N ALA A 16 -15.13 -5.03 18.46
CA ALA A 16 -13.71 -4.74 18.62
C ALA A 16 -13.27 -3.53 17.77
N ASN A 17 -12.52 -2.60 18.37
CA ASN A 17 -11.83 -1.53 17.65
C ASN A 17 -10.79 -2.10 16.67
N CYS A 18 -10.46 -1.38 15.59
CA CYS A 18 -9.49 -1.81 14.57
C CYS A 18 -8.16 -2.31 15.17
N LEU A 19 -7.65 -1.64 16.21
CA LEU A 19 -6.46 -2.05 16.94
C LEU A 19 -6.65 -3.36 17.72
N SER A 20 -7.80 -3.57 18.36
CA SER A 20 -8.13 -4.83 19.06
C SER A 20 -8.33 -5.99 18.08
N GLN A 21 -8.89 -5.70 16.91
CA GLN A 21 -9.02 -6.65 15.81
C GLN A 21 -7.66 -7.01 15.20
N LEU A 22 -6.70 -6.07 15.20
CA LEU A 22 -5.33 -6.24 14.69
C LEU A 22 -4.45 -7.09 15.62
N ILE A 23 -4.51 -6.88 16.94
CA ILE A 23 -3.73 -7.69 17.89
C ILE A 23 -4.40 -9.03 18.22
N PHE A 24 -5.51 -9.37 17.55
CA PHE A 24 -6.32 -10.54 17.87
C PHE A 24 -6.63 -10.67 19.37
N ALA A 25 -6.72 -9.54 20.09
CA ALA A 25 -6.86 -9.56 21.55
C ALA A 25 -8.13 -10.30 21.99
N TRP A 26 -9.15 -10.35 21.13
CA TRP A 26 -10.36 -11.13 21.34
C TRP A 26 -10.16 -12.65 21.22
N ALA A 27 -9.16 -13.10 20.44
CA ALA A 27 -8.83 -14.52 20.24
C ALA A 27 -7.78 -15.03 21.24
N VAL A 28 -6.91 -14.16 21.78
CA VAL A 28 -5.91 -14.51 22.80
C VAL A 28 -6.50 -15.23 24.02
N PRO A 29 -7.56 -14.74 24.69
CA PRO A 29 -8.14 -15.44 25.85
C PRO A 29 -8.78 -16.77 25.46
N LEU A 30 -9.33 -16.88 24.25
CA LEU A 30 -9.90 -18.12 23.72
C LEU A 30 -8.80 -19.16 23.47
N LEU A 31 -7.70 -18.76 22.83
CA LEU A 31 -6.56 -19.62 22.54
C LEU A 31 -5.86 -20.07 23.82
N PHE A 32 -5.69 -19.18 24.80
CA PHE A 32 -5.08 -19.53 26.09
C PHE A 32 -5.95 -20.54 26.86
N ARG A 33 -7.28 -20.35 26.86
CA ARG A 33 -8.21 -21.29 27.48
C ARG A 33 -8.21 -22.64 26.76
N GLY A 34 -8.27 -22.64 25.43
CA GLY A 34 -8.18 -23.85 24.60
C GLY A 34 -6.87 -24.62 24.79
N SER A 35 -5.75 -23.91 24.98
CA SER A 35 -4.45 -24.53 25.26
C SER A 35 -4.38 -25.20 26.64
N ARG A 36 -5.19 -24.78 27.61
CA ARG A 36 -5.17 -25.34 28.98
C ARG A 36 -6.24 -26.40 29.23
N GLN A 37 -7.41 -26.25 28.62
CA GLN A 37 -8.61 -27.02 28.97
C GLN A 37 -9.18 -27.84 27.79
N GLY A 38 -8.62 -27.69 26.58
CA GLY A 38 -9.26 -28.17 25.36
C GLY A 38 -10.40 -27.25 24.91
N LEU A 39 -10.73 -27.29 23.62
CA LEU A 39 -11.85 -26.52 23.06
C LEU A 39 -13.07 -27.43 22.94
N THR A 40 -14.14 -27.10 23.67
CA THR A 40 -15.45 -27.76 23.55
C THR A 40 -16.33 -26.97 22.56
N THR A 41 -17.31 -27.63 21.94
CA THR A 41 -18.25 -27.02 20.97
C THR A 41 -18.97 -25.77 21.51
N ASP A 42 -19.19 -25.69 22.82
CA ASP A 42 -19.89 -24.59 23.49
C ASP A 42 -19.02 -23.32 23.65
N ASP A 43 -17.70 -23.45 23.48
CA ASP A 43 -16.76 -22.33 23.51
C ASP A 43 -16.54 -21.70 22.13
N LEU A 44 -17.05 -22.31 21.06
CA LEU A 44 -17.07 -21.69 19.74
C LEU A 44 -18.11 -20.57 19.70
N THR A 45 -17.76 -19.47 19.04
CA THR A 45 -18.66 -18.34 18.83
C THR A 45 -19.42 -18.52 17.52
N ALA A 46 -20.61 -17.92 17.44
CA ALA A 46 -21.36 -17.86 16.20
C ALA A 46 -20.52 -17.17 15.11
N CYS A 47 -20.61 -17.67 13.87
CA CYS A 47 -20.06 -16.98 12.71
C CYS A 47 -20.67 -15.58 12.61
N LEU A 48 -19.88 -14.63 12.11
CA LEU A 48 -20.39 -13.30 11.78
C LEU A 48 -21.53 -13.45 10.77
N LYS A 49 -22.55 -12.57 10.83
CA LYS A 49 -23.70 -12.66 9.93
C LYS A 49 -23.29 -12.69 8.45
N ASP A 50 -22.26 -11.91 8.11
CA ASP A 50 -21.65 -11.82 6.78
C ASP A 50 -20.87 -13.08 6.34
N ASP A 51 -20.65 -14.04 7.23
CA ASP A 51 -19.93 -15.29 6.98
C ASP A 51 -20.87 -16.51 6.90
N HIS A 52 -22.18 -16.33 7.05
CA HIS A 52 -23.14 -17.43 6.98
C HIS A 52 -23.22 -18.01 5.56
N SER A 53 -23.10 -19.34 5.46
CA SER A 53 -23.12 -20.09 4.20
C SER A 53 -24.40 -19.91 3.38
N GLU A 54 -25.52 -19.66 4.06
CA GLU A 54 -26.81 -19.39 3.45
C GLU A 54 -26.77 -18.09 2.63
N GLN A 55 -26.41 -16.97 3.27
CA GLN A 55 -26.32 -15.67 2.61
C GLN A 55 -25.31 -15.66 1.46
N LEU A 56 -24.14 -16.29 1.65
CA LEU A 56 -23.14 -16.40 0.60
C LEU A 56 -23.61 -17.28 -0.57
N GLY A 57 -24.31 -18.38 -0.26
CA GLY A 57 -24.90 -19.26 -1.27
C GLY A 57 -25.97 -18.56 -2.08
N ASP A 58 -26.88 -17.82 -1.42
CA ASP A 58 -27.97 -17.09 -2.06
C ASP A 58 -27.45 -16.00 -3.00
N ARG A 59 -26.48 -15.21 -2.53
CA ARG A 59 -25.83 -14.18 -3.36
C ARG A 59 -25.14 -14.77 -4.59
N LEU A 60 -24.44 -15.90 -4.43
CA LEU A 60 -23.77 -16.57 -5.54
C LEU A 60 -24.77 -17.17 -6.53
N GLU A 61 -25.88 -17.72 -6.03
CA GLU A 61 -26.96 -18.29 -6.83
C GLU A 61 -27.70 -17.20 -7.63
N GLU A 62 -27.95 -16.03 -7.03
CA GLU A 62 -28.52 -14.88 -7.73
C GLU A 62 -27.62 -14.39 -8.88
N GLU A 63 -26.32 -14.21 -8.63
CA GLU A 63 -25.36 -13.82 -9.66
C GLU A 63 -25.18 -14.90 -10.73
N TRP A 64 -25.36 -16.18 -10.37
CA TRP A 64 -25.37 -17.28 -11.32
C TRP A 64 -26.59 -17.21 -12.26
N TYR A 65 -27.79 -16.92 -11.74
CA TYR A 65 -28.97 -16.72 -12.59
C TYR A 65 -28.83 -15.51 -13.51
N LYS A 66 -28.25 -14.40 -13.03
CA LYS A 66 -27.94 -13.23 -13.89
C LYS A 66 -26.98 -13.60 -15.01
N GLU A 67 -25.94 -14.39 -14.73
CA GLU A 67 -25.02 -14.87 -15.77
C GLU A 67 -25.72 -15.81 -16.76
N LEU A 68 -26.63 -16.68 -16.30
CA LEU A 68 -27.43 -17.55 -17.18
C LEU A 68 -28.32 -16.72 -18.12
N GLU A 69 -29.02 -15.71 -17.62
CA GLU A 69 -29.83 -14.81 -18.45
C GLU A 69 -28.97 -14.07 -19.49
N HIS A 70 -27.81 -13.56 -19.07
CA HIS A 70 -26.89 -12.89 -19.98
C HIS A 70 -26.34 -13.84 -21.06
N ALA A 71 -26.01 -15.07 -20.70
CA ALA A 71 -25.59 -16.11 -21.63
C ALA A 71 -26.70 -16.47 -22.62
N HIS A 72 -27.95 -16.57 -22.16
CA HIS A 72 -29.10 -16.86 -23.01
C HIS A 72 -29.34 -15.73 -24.03
N ARG A 73 -29.32 -14.47 -23.58
CA ARG A 73 -29.51 -13.29 -24.46
C ARG A 73 -28.39 -13.12 -25.48
N LYS A 74 -27.15 -13.50 -25.15
CA LYS A 74 -25.99 -13.35 -26.04
C LYS A 74 -25.57 -14.65 -26.73
N SER A 75 -26.34 -15.73 -26.58
CA SER A 75 -26.00 -17.09 -27.07
C SER A 75 -24.57 -17.55 -26.74
N HIS A 76 -24.07 -17.19 -25.57
CA HIS A 76 -22.75 -17.61 -25.08
C HIS A 76 -22.88 -18.70 -24.01
N LYS A 77 -21.83 -19.52 -23.85
CA LYS A 77 -21.78 -20.56 -22.80
C LYS A 77 -21.63 -19.90 -21.42
N PRO A 78 -22.53 -20.18 -20.45
CA PRO A 78 -22.44 -19.59 -19.10
C PRO A 78 -21.21 -20.12 -18.36
N ARG A 79 -20.51 -19.24 -17.63
CA ARG A 79 -19.29 -19.59 -16.89
C ARG A 79 -19.43 -19.23 -15.41
N LEU A 80 -19.44 -20.24 -14.54
CA LEU A 80 -19.61 -20.04 -13.08
C LEU A 80 -18.53 -19.11 -12.50
N ARG A 81 -17.32 -19.16 -13.07
CA ARG A 81 -16.21 -18.31 -12.66
C ARG A 81 -16.52 -16.81 -12.78
N ASN A 82 -17.31 -16.40 -13.78
CA ASN A 82 -17.70 -14.99 -13.95
C ASN A 82 -18.67 -14.54 -12.85
N ALA A 83 -19.70 -15.34 -12.57
CA ALA A 83 -20.65 -15.08 -11.49
C ALA A 83 -19.93 -15.03 -10.12
N LEU A 84 -19.01 -15.97 -9.90
CA LEU A 84 -18.18 -16.03 -8.71
C LEU A 84 -17.30 -14.77 -8.55
N PHE A 85 -16.59 -14.37 -9.60
CA PHE A 85 -15.82 -13.12 -9.55
C PHE A 85 -16.71 -11.90 -9.35
N ARG A 86 -17.91 -11.86 -9.94
CA ARG A 86 -18.84 -10.73 -9.78
C ARG A 86 -19.37 -10.60 -8.34
N CYS A 87 -19.58 -11.71 -7.64
CA CYS A 87 -19.98 -11.73 -6.23
C CYS A 87 -18.89 -11.19 -5.29
N PHE A 88 -17.61 -11.50 -5.57
CA PHE A 88 -16.49 -11.18 -4.66
C PHE A 88 -15.59 -10.01 -5.11
N LYS A 89 -15.74 -9.49 -6.34
CA LYS A 89 -14.84 -8.46 -6.90
C LYS A 89 -14.68 -7.22 -6.03
N GLY A 90 -15.74 -6.73 -5.38
CA GLY A 90 -15.69 -5.47 -4.64
C GLY A 90 -14.65 -5.52 -3.51
N PRO A 91 -14.81 -6.43 -2.54
CA PRO A 91 -13.81 -6.62 -1.48
C PRO A 91 -12.44 -7.06 -2.00
N THR A 92 -12.40 -7.88 -3.07
CA THR A 92 -11.12 -8.34 -3.66
C THR A 92 -10.32 -7.20 -4.28
N ILE A 93 -10.95 -6.25 -4.99
CA ILE A 93 -10.26 -5.11 -5.59
C ILE A 93 -9.66 -4.20 -4.52
N ILE A 94 -10.43 -3.90 -3.46
CA ILE A 94 -9.94 -3.08 -2.33
C ILE A 94 -8.71 -3.75 -1.68
N ASN A 95 -8.78 -5.05 -1.44
CA ASN A 95 -7.62 -5.81 -0.93
C ASN A 95 -6.43 -5.76 -1.90
N GLY A 96 -6.68 -5.84 -3.20
CA GLY A 96 -5.66 -5.75 -4.24
C GLY A 96 -4.95 -4.38 -4.27
N ILE A 97 -5.71 -3.28 -4.16
CA ILE A 97 -5.16 -1.92 -4.11
C ILE A 97 -4.27 -1.76 -2.87
N ILE A 98 -4.71 -2.22 -1.71
CA ILE A 98 -3.92 -2.13 -0.48
C ILE A 98 -2.65 -2.98 -0.58
N CYS A 99 -2.73 -4.15 -1.23
CA CYS A 99 -1.56 -4.99 -1.52
C CYS A 99 -0.57 -4.29 -2.45
N PHE A 100 -1.06 -3.62 -3.50
CA PHE A 100 -0.23 -2.84 -4.41
C PHE A 100 0.53 -1.72 -3.68
N VAL A 101 -0.17 -0.96 -2.84
CA VAL A 101 0.45 0.08 -1.99
C VAL A 101 1.53 -0.51 -1.08
N TYR A 102 1.27 -1.67 -0.46
CA TYR A 102 2.27 -2.38 0.34
C TYR A 102 3.51 -2.77 -0.47
N ILE A 103 3.35 -3.27 -1.69
CA ILE A 103 4.48 -3.61 -2.57
C ILE A 103 5.31 -2.36 -2.86
N VAL A 104 4.67 -1.25 -3.20
CA VAL A 104 5.36 0.03 -3.44
C VAL A 104 6.17 0.46 -2.21
N ILE A 105 5.55 0.47 -1.03
CA ILE A 105 6.25 0.80 0.23
C ILE A 105 7.45 -0.14 0.43
N LYS A 106 7.28 -1.44 0.19
CA LYS A 106 8.37 -2.42 0.35
C LYS A 106 9.51 -2.20 -0.64
N THR A 107 9.21 -1.76 -1.85
CA THR A 107 10.24 -1.41 -2.86
C THR A 107 11.00 -0.13 -2.53
N LEU A 108 10.42 0.78 -1.73
CA LEU A 108 11.09 2.01 -1.28
C LEU A 108 12.06 1.77 -0.12
N ILE A 109 11.83 0.75 0.71
CA ILE A 109 12.73 0.37 1.83
C ILE A 109 14.21 0.21 1.40
N PRO A 110 14.55 -0.56 0.35
CA PRO A 110 15.95 -0.72 -0.07
C PRO A 110 16.56 0.59 -0.60
N VAL A 111 15.75 1.48 -1.19
CA VAL A 111 16.22 2.80 -1.65
C VAL A 111 16.62 3.67 -0.47
N ILE A 112 15.77 3.73 0.55
CA ILE A 112 16.04 4.48 1.79
C ILE A 112 17.26 3.89 2.51
N LEU A 113 17.37 2.55 2.55
CA LEU A 113 18.51 1.87 3.16
C LEU A 113 19.82 2.18 2.43
N ALA A 114 19.82 2.19 1.09
CA ALA A 114 20.99 2.55 0.30
C ALA A 114 21.45 3.98 0.61
N GLN A 115 20.51 4.91 0.73
CA GLN A 115 20.85 6.30 1.05
C GLN A 115 21.38 6.47 2.48
N LEU A 116 20.79 5.74 3.43
CA LEU A 116 21.26 5.71 4.80
C LEU A 116 22.73 5.20 4.87
N LEU A 117 23.06 4.15 4.12
CA LEU A 117 24.42 3.61 4.05
C LEU A 117 25.42 4.61 3.47
N LEU A 118 25.07 5.34 2.41
CA LEU A 118 25.93 6.35 1.80
C LEU A 118 26.25 7.49 2.78
N GLN A 119 25.26 7.95 3.56
CA GLN A 119 25.45 9.00 4.56
C GLN A 119 26.35 8.54 5.73
N PHE A 120 26.21 7.28 6.16
CA PHE A 120 27.09 6.72 7.21
C PHE A 120 28.54 6.55 6.75
N GLN A 121 28.77 6.25 5.47
CA GLN A 121 30.13 6.20 4.90
C GLN A 121 30.79 7.59 4.84
N GLN A 122 30.02 8.64 4.53
CA GLN A 122 30.52 10.02 4.52
C GLN A 122 30.88 10.53 5.93
N GLY A 123 30.10 10.15 6.95
CA GLY A 123 30.38 10.49 8.36
C GLY A 123 31.59 9.76 8.97
N GLN A 124 32.08 8.68 8.36
CA GLN A 124 33.25 7.90 8.81
C GLN A 124 34.55 8.26 8.08
N SER A 125 34.62 9.37 7.35
CA SER A 125 35.85 9.77 6.67
C SER A 125 36.72 10.69 7.56
N PRO A 126 37.68 10.18 8.35
CA PRO A 126 38.84 10.98 8.75
C PRO A 126 39.76 11.27 7.53
N VAL A 127 39.44 10.72 6.36
CA VAL A 127 40.20 10.81 5.11
C VAL A 127 39.78 12.02 4.24
N ALA A 128 38.75 12.79 4.61
CA ALA A 128 38.54 14.11 3.99
C ALA A 128 39.63 15.11 4.42
N GLY A 129 40.34 14.83 5.53
CA GLY A 129 41.50 15.63 5.94
C GLY A 129 42.69 15.46 5.01
N VAL A 130 42.93 14.28 4.43
CA VAL A 130 44.13 14.05 3.61
C VAL A 130 44.00 14.67 2.22
N ASP A 131 42.86 14.48 1.55
CA ASP A 131 42.63 15.06 0.22
C ASP A 131 42.42 16.58 0.27
N GLN A 132 41.84 17.12 1.35
CA GLN A 132 41.64 18.57 1.49
C GLN A 132 42.92 19.30 1.91
N ILE A 133 43.78 18.67 2.72
CA ILE A 133 45.12 19.20 3.04
C ILE A 133 45.98 19.25 1.78
N ASP A 134 45.96 18.22 0.91
CA ASP A 134 46.71 18.24 -0.35
C ASP A 134 46.17 19.27 -1.34
N ALA A 135 44.84 19.40 -1.47
CA ALA A 135 44.24 20.43 -2.31
C ALA A 135 44.52 21.87 -1.80
N GLN A 136 44.51 22.10 -0.49
CA GLN A 136 44.86 23.39 0.11
C GLN A 136 46.37 23.68 0.02
N HIS A 137 47.23 22.67 0.13
CA HIS A 137 48.67 22.82 -0.08
C HIS A 137 49.01 23.16 -1.54
N PHE A 138 48.36 22.51 -2.51
CA PHE A 138 48.55 22.81 -3.93
C PHE A 138 48.04 24.21 -4.30
N ALA A 139 46.86 24.60 -3.80
CA ALA A 139 46.30 25.93 -4.03
C ALA A 139 47.13 27.05 -3.39
N SER A 140 47.66 26.82 -2.17
CA SER A 140 48.54 27.78 -1.50
C SER A 140 49.94 27.86 -2.13
N ALA A 141 50.46 26.76 -2.69
CA ALA A 141 51.68 26.75 -3.49
C ALA A 141 51.53 27.55 -4.79
N LEU A 142 50.43 27.36 -5.53
CA LEU A 142 50.12 28.13 -6.74
C LEU A 142 49.96 29.63 -6.45
N ASN A 143 49.35 29.99 -5.32
CA ASN A 143 49.20 31.40 -4.90
C ASN A 143 50.54 32.04 -4.48
N ARG A 144 51.48 31.25 -3.94
CA ARG A 144 52.86 31.72 -3.70
C ARG A 144 53.65 31.91 -5.00
N THR A 145 53.49 31.02 -5.97
CA THR A 145 54.15 31.13 -7.29
C THR A 145 53.59 32.28 -8.13
N ALA A 146 52.29 32.55 -8.07
CA ALA A 146 51.65 33.67 -8.77
C ALA A 146 52.13 35.05 -8.28
N ARG A 147 52.60 35.16 -7.04
CA ARG A 147 53.19 36.41 -6.50
C ARG A 147 54.64 36.64 -6.91
N GLY A 148 55.31 35.64 -7.52
CA GLY A 148 56.71 35.73 -7.94
C GLY A 148 56.94 36.25 -9.37
N VAL A 149 55.89 36.31 -10.21
CA VAL A 149 56.01 36.79 -11.61
C VAL A 149 55.48 38.22 -11.69
N LYS A 150 56.23 39.16 -11.12
CA LYS A 150 56.14 40.57 -11.47
C LYS A 150 57.55 41.15 -11.54
N LEU A 151 58.21 40.92 -12.67
CA LEU A 151 59.42 41.64 -13.05
C LEU A 151 59.27 42.23 -14.45
N THR A 152 59.30 43.56 -14.46
CA THR A 152 59.93 44.48 -15.42
C THR A 152 59.38 44.59 -16.85
N SER A 153 58.61 45.64 -17.11
CA SER A 153 58.89 46.62 -18.18
C SER A 153 58.07 47.91 -17.95
N SER A 154 58.71 49.05 -18.17
CA SER A 154 58.24 50.44 -17.97
C SER A 154 57.88 51.07 -19.34
N PRO A 155 57.48 52.35 -19.48
CA PRO A 155 56.23 53.02 -19.04
C PRO A 155 55.45 53.67 -20.22
N ASN A 156 54.34 54.37 -19.91
CA ASN A 156 53.59 55.37 -20.70
C ASN A 156 52.50 54.89 -21.67
N PHE A 157 51.23 55.04 -21.27
CA PHE A 157 50.19 55.73 -22.08
C PHE A 157 48.97 56.04 -21.19
N GLU A 158 48.66 57.32 -21.03
CA GLU A 158 47.38 57.81 -20.49
C GLU A 158 46.26 57.59 -21.52
N VAL A 159 45.12 57.01 -21.11
CA VAL A 159 43.82 57.28 -21.77
C VAL A 159 42.71 57.34 -20.71
N ASN A 160 41.91 58.38 -20.85
CA ASN A 160 40.80 58.84 -20.03
C ASN A 160 39.64 57.83 -19.83
N SER A 161 38.98 58.00 -18.68
CA SER A 161 37.58 57.63 -18.31
C SER A 161 36.53 58.24 -19.29
N PRO A 162 35.18 58.13 -19.14
CA PRO A 162 34.25 57.15 -18.50
C PRO A 162 33.11 56.72 -19.47
N ASN A 163 32.18 55.82 -19.06
CA ASN A 163 30.73 56.07 -19.23
C ASN A 163 29.82 55.03 -18.55
N ALA A 164 28.87 55.58 -17.79
CA ALA A 164 27.68 54.93 -17.25
C ALA A 164 26.59 54.81 -18.33
N LEU A 165 25.65 53.87 -18.17
CA LEU A 165 24.34 53.96 -18.80
C LEU A 165 23.26 53.28 -17.95
N ASP A 166 22.35 54.15 -17.54
CA ASP A 166 21.04 53.99 -16.89
C ASP A 166 20.03 53.29 -17.82
N GLY A 167 18.98 52.71 -17.24
CA GLY A 167 17.92 52.01 -17.98
C GLY A 167 16.81 51.51 -17.07
N ASN A 168 16.03 52.43 -16.50
CA ASN A 168 14.78 52.15 -15.80
C ASN A 168 13.65 51.99 -16.83
N ASP A 169 13.01 50.82 -16.91
CA ASP A 169 11.76 50.62 -17.66
C ASP A 169 10.64 50.07 -16.74
N PRO A 170 9.50 50.79 -16.59
CA PRO A 170 8.40 50.41 -15.71
C PRO A 170 7.26 49.79 -16.52
N LEU A 171 7.39 48.54 -16.98
CA LEU A 171 6.26 47.89 -17.67
C LEU A 171 6.36 46.36 -17.73
N LYS A 172 6.09 45.68 -16.61
CA LYS A 172 5.53 44.32 -16.65
C LYS A 172 4.79 43.90 -15.38
N GLU A 173 3.95 44.80 -14.86
CA GLU A 173 2.90 44.45 -13.90
C GLU A 173 1.59 44.20 -14.66
N HIS A 174 1.49 43.09 -15.40
CA HIS A 174 0.19 42.62 -15.91
C HIS A 174 0.27 41.17 -16.38
N ILE A 175 0.09 40.19 -15.48
CA ILE A 175 -0.83 39.02 -15.61
C ILE A 175 -1.05 38.48 -14.19
N LYS A 176 -2.03 39.02 -13.48
CA LYS A 176 -2.67 38.36 -12.33
C LYS A 176 -4.07 37.96 -12.80
N GLY A 177 -4.28 36.67 -13.02
CA GLY A 177 -5.61 36.13 -13.29
C GLY A 177 -5.58 34.81 -14.04
N THR A 178 -6.21 33.78 -13.46
CA THR A 178 -6.38 32.39 -13.94
C THR A 178 -5.17 31.51 -13.56
N PHE A 179 -5.12 30.68 -12.51
CA PHE A 179 -6.10 29.85 -11.81
C PHE A 179 -5.70 29.70 -10.32
N PRO A 180 -6.60 29.93 -9.33
CA PRO A 180 -6.26 29.77 -7.91
C PRO A 180 -6.04 28.31 -7.47
N GLU A 181 -6.52 27.33 -8.25
CA GLU A 181 -6.39 25.89 -7.96
C GLU A 181 -4.99 25.35 -8.35
N GLU A 182 -4.41 25.84 -9.45
CA GLU A 182 -3.08 25.43 -9.94
C GLU A 182 -1.96 25.95 -9.03
N ALA A 183 -2.06 27.20 -8.58
CA ALA A 183 -1.07 27.82 -7.68
C ALA A 183 -1.06 27.18 -6.29
N ALA A 184 -2.22 26.72 -5.79
CA ALA A 184 -2.32 25.97 -4.54
C ALA A 184 -1.59 24.62 -4.68
N ASN A 185 -1.84 23.88 -5.76
CA ASN A 185 -1.18 22.61 -6.03
C ASN A 185 0.34 22.78 -6.22
N ILE A 186 0.79 23.84 -6.91
CA ILE A 186 2.22 24.15 -7.09
C ILE A 186 2.89 24.51 -5.76
N THR A 187 2.21 25.27 -4.90
CA THR A 187 2.74 25.64 -3.57
C THR A 187 2.81 24.42 -2.65
N GLU A 188 1.78 23.56 -2.67
CA GLU A 188 1.75 22.28 -1.95
C GLU A 188 2.87 21.34 -2.44
N LEU A 189 3.09 21.25 -3.75
CA LEU A 189 4.16 20.42 -4.33
C LEU A 189 5.55 20.93 -3.95
N ASN A 190 5.78 22.25 -3.95
CA ASN A 190 7.05 22.83 -3.53
C ASN A 190 7.31 22.62 -2.03
N ALA A 191 6.28 22.78 -1.19
CA ALA A 191 6.38 22.50 0.25
C ALA A 191 6.65 21.01 0.52
N LEU A 192 6.06 20.10 -0.27
CA LEU A 192 6.34 18.67 -0.22
C LEU A 192 7.79 18.38 -0.65
N GLU A 193 8.27 19.00 -1.74
CA GLU A 193 9.65 18.83 -2.21
C GLU A 193 10.67 19.32 -1.18
N GLU A 194 10.43 20.46 -0.55
CA GLU A 194 11.26 20.96 0.55
C GLU A 194 11.24 20.01 1.76
N GLY A 195 10.07 19.47 2.10
CA GLY A 195 9.93 18.46 3.16
C GLY A 195 10.67 17.16 2.83
N LEU A 196 10.59 16.67 1.60
CA LEU A 196 11.35 15.50 1.12
C LEU A 196 12.85 15.75 1.19
N ARG A 197 13.30 16.93 0.74
CA ARG A 197 14.72 17.33 0.79
C ARG A 197 15.22 17.41 2.23
N TYR A 198 14.41 17.95 3.13
CA TYR A 198 14.73 18.01 4.55
C TYR A 198 14.87 16.60 5.15
N VAL A 199 13.90 15.72 4.90
CA VAL A 199 13.91 14.32 5.37
C VAL A 199 15.10 13.54 4.82
N TRP A 200 15.54 13.85 3.59
CA TRP A 200 16.66 13.18 2.92
C TRP A 200 18.03 13.67 3.41
N ASN A 201 18.10 14.88 3.95
CA ASN A 201 19.35 15.50 4.37
C ASN A 201 19.76 15.11 5.80
N ASP A 202 18.80 14.73 6.66
CA ASP A 202 19.08 14.30 8.04
C ASP A 202 19.06 12.76 8.17
N VAL A 203 20.18 12.22 8.67
CA VAL A 203 20.37 10.78 8.87
C VAL A 203 19.37 10.23 9.91
N SER A 204 19.06 11.00 10.95
CA SER A 204 18.11 10.60 11.98
C SER A 204 16.68 10.51 11.43
N SER A 205 16.26 11.43 10.54
CA SER A 205 14.95 11.36 9.89
C SER A 205 14.86 10.21 8.90
N LEU A 206 15.92 9.91 8.14
CA LEU A 206 15.95 8.74 7.26
C LEU A 206 15.78 7.42 8.03
N ALA A 207 16.49 7.28 9.15
CA ALA A 207 16.35 6.11 10.02
C ALA A 207 14.93 6.01 10.64
N ALA A 208 14.38 7.12 11.11
CA ALA A 208 13.01 7.17 11.65
C ALA A 208 11.95 6.81 10.60
N VAL A 209 12.09 7.31 9.36
CA VAL A 209 11.20 6.99 8.24
C VAL A 209 11.32 5.51 7.84
N LEU A 210 12.53 4.94 7.83
CA LEU A 210 12.75 3.52 7.56
C LEU A 210 12.02 2.64 8.59
N VAL A 211 12.18 2.94 9.88
CA VAL A 211 11.52 2.20 10.97
C VAL A 211 10.01 2.41 10.93
N GLY A 212 9.53 3.65 10.73
CA GLY A 212 8.11 3.94 10.62
C GLY A 212 7.45 3.23 9.43
N SER A 213 8.10 3.28 8.26
CA SER A 213 7.64 2.63 7.03
C SER A 213 7.60 1.11 7.16
N THR A 214 8.60 0.50 7.80
CA THR A 214 8.61 -0.95 8.04
C THR A 214 7.51 -1.37 9.01
N LEU A 215 7.28 -0.63 10.11
CA LEU A 215 6.17 -0.89 11.02
C LEU A 215 4.82 -0.76 10.31
N PHE A 216 4.62 0.31 9.54
CA PHE A 216 3.41 0.50 8.77
C PHE A 216 3.18 -0.61 7.73
N ALA A 217 4.22 -1.03 7.03
CA ALA A 217 4.16 -2.16 6.10
C ALA A 217 3.78 -3.46 6.81
N CYS A 218 4.30 -3.71 8.02
CA CYS A 218 3.91 -4.85 8.87
C CYS A 218 2.42 -4.81 9.25
N PHE A 219 1.88 -3.64 9.57
CA PHE A 219 0.45 -3.49 9.84
C PHE A 219 -0.40 -3.75 8.60
N LEU A 220 0.01 -3.23 7.44
CA LEU A 220 -0.70 -3.45 6.17
C LEU A 220 -0.71 -4.93 5.78
N ILE A 221 0.43 -5.62 5.83
CA ILE A 221 0.49 -7.04 5.46
C ILE A 221 -0.35 -7.89 6.38
N HIS A 222 -0.30 -7.63 7.69
CA HIS A 222 -1.12 -8.36 8.65
C HIS A 222 -2.61 -8.17 8.33
N HIS A 223 -3.04 -6.92 8.16
CA HIS A 223 -4.44 -6.65 7.83
C HIS A 223 -4.88 -7.29 6.50
N VAL A 224 -4.05 -7.20 5.46
CA VAL A 224 -4.37 -7.78 4.14
C VAL A 224 -4.41 -9.30 4.20
N ASP A 225 -3.47 -9.95 4.90
CA ASP A 225 -3.41 -11.41 5.02
C ASP A 225 -4.67 -11.96 5.69
N LEU A 226 -5.12 -11.32 6.77
CA LEU A 226 -6.36 -11.71 7.45
C LEU A 226 -7.60 -11.55 6.56
N ARG A 227 -7.72 -10.43 5.85
CA ARG A 227 -8.83 -10.21 4.92
C ARG A 227 -8.78 -11.23 3.78
N GLN A 228 -7.60 -11.54 3.24
CA GLN A 228 -7.42 -12.49 2.14
C GLN A 228 -7.85 -13.91 2.57
N ARG A 229 -7.41 -14.37 3.75
CA ARG A 229 -7.79 -15.69 4.29
C ARG A 229 -9.30 -15.82 4.49
N LEU A 230 -9.94 -14.77 5.02
CA LEU A 230 -11.39 -14.73 5.21
C LEU A 230 -12.14 -14.75 3.88
N MET A 231 -11.69 -13.97 2.88
CA MET A 231 -12.30 -13.99 1.55
C MET A 231 -12.15 -15.36 0.87
N GLY A 232 -11.00 -16.02 1.03
CA GLY A 232 -10.80 -17.39 0.54
C GLY A 232 -11.66 -18.43 1.26
N ALA A 233 -11.98 -18.23 2.54
CA ALA A 233 -12.93 -19.08 3.28
C ALA A 233 -14.36 -18.86 2.78
N ARG A 234 -14.79 -17.60 2.67
CA ARG A 234 -16.09 -17.18 2.13
C ARG A 234 -16.35 -17.75 0.73
N MET A 235 -15.38 -17.63 -0.17
CA MET A 235 -15.47 -18.15 -1.53
C MET A 235 -15.67 -19.66 -1.55
N ARG A 236 -14.93 -20.41 -0.71
CA ARG A 236 -15.09 -21.86 -0.59
C ARG A 236 -16.48 -22.25 -0.06
N ILE A 237 -16.93 -21.59 1.01
CA ILE A 237 -18.24 -21.83 1.62
C ILE A 237 -19.37 -21.60 0.60
N ALA A 238 -19.30 -20.50 -0.17
CA ALA A 238 -20.27 -20.19 -1.21
C ALA A 238 -20.32 -21.27 -2.30
N CYS A 239 -19.15 -21.68 -2.81
CA CYS A 239 -19.05 -22.74 -3.82
C CYS A 239 -19.61 -24.07 -3.30
N CYS A 240 -19.27 -24.47 -2.08
CA CYS A 240 -19.77 -25.70 -1.47
C CYS A 240 -21.30 -25.66 -1.30
N SER A 241 -21.85 -24.54 -0.85
CA SER A 241 -23.30 -24.34 -0.72
C SER A 241 -24.01 -24.49 -2.07
N LEU A 242 -23.47 -23.87 -3.12
CA LEU A 242 -24.04 -23.95 -4.47
C LEU A 242 -23.98 -25.36 -5.06
N ILE A 243 -22.83 -26.04 -4.93
CA ILE A 243 -22.68 -27.43 -5.39
C ILE A 243 -23.68 -28.33 -4.68
N TYR A 244 -23.77 -28.22 -3.35
CA TYR A 244 -24.69 -29.02 -2.54
C TYR A 244 -26.14 -28.85 -2.98
N ARG A 245 -26.59 -27.60 -3.17
CA ARG A 245 -27.95 -27.29 -3.66
C ARG A 245 -28.21 -27.84 -5.06
N LYS A 246 -27.21 -27.80 -5.95
CA LYS A 246 -27.34 -28.33 -7.31
C LYS A 246 -27.33 -29.86 -7.34
N THR A 247 -26.49 -30.51 -6.55
CA THR A 247 -26.47 -31.97 -6.46
C THR A 247 -27.79 -32.51 -5.91
N LEU A 248 -28.35 -31.86 -4.88
CA LEU A 248 -29.64 -32.29 -4.32
C LEU A 248 -30.77 -32.18 -5.33
N ARG A 249 -30.87 -31.08 -6.09
CA ARG A 249 -31.88 -30.92 -7.14
C ARG A 249 -31.77 -32.01 -8.22
N VAL A 250 -30.55 -32.29 -8.69
CA VAL A 250 -30.33 -33.33 -9.70
C VAL A 250 -30.72 -34.72 -9.20
N HIS A 251 -30.46 -35.03 -7.93
CA HIS A 251 -30.88 -36.31 -7.34
C HIS A 251 -32.40 -36.45 -7.25
N GLU A 252 -33.12 -35.38 -6.93
CA GLU A 252 -34.59 -35.39 -6.88
C GLU A 252 -35.21 -35.57 -8.27
N ASP A 253 -34.70 -34.83 -9.27
CA ASP A 253 -35.12 -34.98 -10.67
C ASP A 253 -34.90 -36.42 -11.16
N SER A 254 -33.70 -36.97 -10.93
CA SER A 254 -33.36 -38.35 -11.37
C SER A 254 -34.19 -39.43 -10.64
N GLY A 255 -34.52 -39.21 -9.38
CA GLY A 255 -35.37 -40.13 -8.61
C GLY A 255 -36.81 -40.14 -9.14
N SER A 256 -37.35 -38.97 -9.47
CA SER A 256 -38.70 -38.85 -10.02
C SER A 256 -38.85 -39.53 -11.40
N ASP A 257 -37.86 -39.37 -12.28
CA ASP A 257 -37.86 -40.02 -13.61
C ASP A 257 -37.82 -41.55 -13.50
N SER A 258 -37.13 -42.10 -12.50
CA SER A 258 -37.06 -43.55 -12.28
C SER A 258 -38.36 -44.17 -11.73
N SER A 259 -39.14 -43.41 -10.97
CA SER A 259 -40.46 -43.87 -10.49
C SER A 259 -41.48 -43.98 -11.63
N TRP A 260 -41.45 -43.07 -12.61
CA TRP A 260 -42.34 -43.12 -13.77
C TRP A 260 -42.06 -44.27 -14.75
N LEU A 261 -40.84 -44.81 -14.73
CA LEU A 261 -40.44 -45.95 -15.57
C LEU A 261 -40.69 -47.32 -14.94
N SER A 262 -41.14 -47.35 -13.67
CA SER A 262 -41.34 -48.59 -12.89
C SER A 262 -42.82 -48.96 -12.70
N ASP A 263 -43.75 -48.16 -13.23
CA ASP A 263 -45.20 -48.42 -13.30
C ASP A 263 -45.62 -48.76 -14.74
#